data_AF-A0A0B1TMS0-F1
#
_entry.id   AF-A0A0B1TMS0-F1
#
_cell.length_a   1.000
_cell.length_b   1.000
_cell.length_c   1.000
_cell.angle_alpha   90.00
_cell.angle_beta   90.00
_cell.angle_gamma   90.00
#
_symmetry.space_group_name_H-M   'P 1'
#
loop_
_entity.id
_entity.type
_entity.pdbx_description
1 polymer ?
#
loop_
_entity_poly.entity_id
_entity_poly.type
_entity_poly.pdbx_seq_one_letter_code
_entity_poly.pdbx_strand_id
1 'polypeptide(L)' 'MDVYIPIPYQVFYVVIPTIGLISNCSVVYVTIRSRTLRSACNVFIALVSLGDAAHMFAHFAMITLYYV' A
#
# COMPACT_ATOMS: atom_id res chain seq x y z
N MET A 1 14.43 -1.00 23.55
CA MET A 1 14.51 0.47 23.67
C MET A 1 13.14 0.99 23.34
N ASP A 2 12.30 1.22 24.35
CA ASP A 2 10.94 1.75 24.15
C ASP A 2 11.00 3.18 23.64
N VAL A 3 10.94 3.32 22.32
CA VAL A 3 10.79 4.62 21.65
C VAL A 3 9.33 5.01 21.80
N TYR A 4 9.07 5.98 22.69
CA TYR A 4 7.76 6.58 22.90
C TYR A 4 7.41 7.46 21.69
N ILE A 5 6.94 6.83 20.61
CA ILE A 5 6.39 7.54 19.45
C ILE A 5 5.11 8.26 19.91
N PRO A 6 5.01 9.58 19.71
CA PRO A 6 3.80 10.31 20.09
C PRO A 6 2.59 9.69 19.39
N ILE A 7 1.51 9.46 20.15
CA ILE A 7 0.23 8.92 19.68
C ILE A 7 -0.22 9.46 18.31
N PRO A 8 -0.10 10.76 17.96
CA PRO A 8 -0.47 11.23 16.62
C PRO A 8 0.30 10.55 15.50
N TYR A 9 1.61 10.34 15.66
CA TYR A 9 2.43 9.68 14.64
C TYR A 9 2.04 8.22 14.46
N GLN A 10 1.66 7.53 15.54
CA GLN A 10 1.16 6.15 15.46
C GLN A 10 -0.11 6.05 14.61
N VAL A 11 -1.02 7.00 14.74
CA VAL A 11 -2.25 7.06 13.92
C VAL A 11 -1.91 7.27 12.45
N PHE A 12 -1.01 8.20 12.13
CA PHE A 12 -0.56 8.41 10.74
C PHE A 12 0.09 7.16 10.15
N TYR A 13 0.89 6.43 10.93
CA TYR A 13 1.53 5.19 10.50
C TYR A 13 0.54 4.05 10.21
N VAL A 14 -0.70 4.10 10.70
CA VAL A 14 -1.75 3.10 10.39
C VAL A 14 -2.69 3.60 9.28
N VAL A 15 -3.03 4.88 9.27
CA VAL A 15 -3.99 5.46 8.32
C VAL A 15 -3.39 5.59 6.91
N ILE A 16 -2.12 5.99 6.80
CA ILE A 16 -1.46 6.12 5.50
C ILE A 16 -1.35 4.77 4.77
N PRO A 17 -0.87 3.68 5.39
CA PRO A 17 -0.80 2.40 4.70
C PRO A 17 -2.17 1.79 4.39
N THR A 18 -3.21 2.05 5.20
CA THR A 18 -4.56 1.55 4.89
C THR A 18 -5.15 2.26 3.68
N ILE A 19 -5.03 3.59 3.58
CA ILE A 19 -5.51 4.35 2.42
C ILE A 19 -4.76 3.93 1.14
N GLY A 20 -3.43 3.80 1.21
CA GLY A 20 -2.67 3.41 0.04
C GLY A 20 -2.90 1.95 -0.37
N LEU A 21 -3.19 1.04 0.57
CA LEU A 21 -3.58 -0.33 0.24
C LEU A 21 -4.91 -0.33 -0.53
N ILE A 22 -5.91 0.41 -0.04
CA ILE A 22 -7.23 0.52 -0.69
C ILE A 22 -7.11 1.14 -2.09
N SER A 23 -6.31 2.21 -2.22
CA SER A 23 -6.08 2.89 -3.49
C SER A 23 -5.40 1.96 -4.51
N ASN A 24 -4.31 1.29 -4.12
CA ASN A 24 -3.59 0.39 -5.00
C ASN A 24 -4.39 -0.86 -5.37
N CYS A 25 -5.11 -1.46 -4.42
CA CYS A 25 -6.03 -2.57 -4.73
C CYS A 25 -7.12 -2.16 -5.73
N SER A 26 -7.62 -0.92 -5.64
CA SER A 26 -8.62 -0.41 -6.57
C SER A 26 -8.06 -0.23 -7.98
N VAL A 27 -6.83 0.29 -8.11
CA VAL A 27 -6.15 0.44 -9.41
C VAL A 27 -5.89 -0.92 -10.04
N VAL A 28 -5.31 -1.87 -9.28
CA VAL A 28 -5.09 -3.24 -9.75
C VAL A 28 -6.40 -3.91 -10.19
N TYR A 29 -7.48 -3.76 -9.40
CA TYR A 29 -8.79 -4.33 -9.71
C TYR A 29 -9.37 -3.76 -11.02
N VAL A 30 -9.31 -2.44 -11.20
CA VAL A 30 -9.80 -1.77 -12.42
C VAL A 30 -8.96 -2.19 -13.63
N THR A 31 -7.64 -2.33 -13.48
CA THR A 31 -6.76 -2.79 -14.57
C THR A 31 -7.01 -4.25 -14.94
N ILE A 32 -7.32 -5.13 -13.98
CA ILE A 32 -7.67 -6.53 -14.27
C ILE A 32 -9.06 -6.62 -14.93
N ARG A 33 -10.03 -5.81 -14.48
CA ARG A 33 -11.42 -5.87 -14.97
C ARG A 33 -11.58 -5.35 -16.40
N SER A 34 -10.84 -4.32 -16.81
CA SER A 34 -11.03 -3.68 -18.13
C SER A 34 -10.08 -4.25 -19.20
N ARG A 35 -10.56 -5.20 -20.01
CA ARG A 35 -9.77 -5.78 -21.14
C ARG A 35 -9.54 -4.82 -22.31
N THR A 36 -10.33 -3.75 -22.42
CA THR A 36 -10.32 -2.83 -23.57
C THR A 36 -9.17 -1.80 -23.54
N LEU A 37 -8.49 -1.60 -22.39
CA LEU A 37 -7.33 -0.71 -22.26
C LEU A 37 -6.01 -1.47 -21.98
N ARG A 38 -5.82 -2.68 -22.52
CA ARG A 38 -4.51 -3.39 -22.50
C ARG A 38 -3.49 -2.76 -23.46
N SER A 39 -3.24 -1.46 -23.33
CA SER A 39 -2.01 -0.85 -23.82
C SER A 39 -0.88 -1.20 -22.84
N ALA A 40 0.36 -1.32 -23.34
CA ALA A 40 1.54 -1.58 -22.52
C ALA A 40 1.64 -0.62 -21.31
N CYS A 41 1.15 0.62 -21.46
CA CYS A 41 1.11 1.62 -20.40
C CYS A 41 0.25 1.20 -19.19
N ASN A 42 -0.93 0.62 -19.41
CA ASN A 42 -1.80 0.18 -18.31
C ASN A 42 -1.25 -1.02 -17.56
N VAL A 43 -0.47 -1.88 -18.22
CA VAL A 43 0.22 -3.00 -17.55
C VAL A 43 1.35 -2.49 -16.65
N PHE A 44 2.10 -1.48 -17.08
CA PHE A 44 3.10 -0.82 -16.23
C PHE A 44 2.47 -0.17 -14.99
N ILE A 45 1.33 0.49 -15.15
CA ILE A 45 0.60 1.11 -14.02
C ILE A 45 0.14 0.03 -13.03
N ALA A 46 -0.34 -1.12 -13.50
CA ALA A 46 -0.69 -2.24 -12.62
C ALA A 46 0.52 -2.84 -11.89
N LEU A 47 1.67 -2.96 -12.58
CA LEU A 47 2.90 -3.46 -11.96
C LEU A 47 3.44 -2.50 -10.88
N VAL A 48 3.40 -1.19 -11.13
CA VAL A 48 3.74 -0.17 -10.13
C VAL A 48 2.81 -0.27 -8.93
N SER A 49 1.49 -0.34 -9.17
CA SER A 49 0.51 -0.42 -8.08
C SER A 49 0.64 -1.71 -7.25
N LEU A 50 1.05 -2.82 -7.86
CA LEU A 50 1.39 -4.05 -7.16
C LEU A 50 2.64 -3.90 -6.30
N GLY A 51 3.65 -3.17 -6.78
CA GLY A 51 4.84 -2.80 -6.01
C GLY A 51 4.52 -1.92 -4.80
N ASP A 52 3.65 -0.92 -4.97
CA ASP A 52 3.16 -0.08 -3.87
C ASP A 52 2.40 -0.90 -2.81
N ALA A 53 1.55 -1.85 -3.23
CA ALA A 53 0.84 -2.73 -2.30
C ALA A 53 1.82 -3.60 -1.49
N ALA A 54 2.86 -4.16 -2.13
CA ALA A 54 3.91 -4.92 -1.44
C ALA A 54 4.72 -4.05 -0.47
N HIS A 55 5.03 -2.81 -0.85
CA HIS A 55 5.72 -1.85 0.01
C HIS A 55 4.88 -1.48 1.25
N MET A 56 3.56 -1.33 1.09
CA MET A 56 2.66 -1.11 2.23
C MET A 56 2.54 -2.32 3.17
N PHE A 57 2.61 -3.54 2.63
CA PHE A 57 2.73 -4.75 3.45
C PHE A 57 4.03 -4.76 4.28
N ALA A 58 5.16 -4.34 3.70
CA ALA A 58 6.42 -4.23 4.43
C ALA A 58 6.35 -3.18 5.55
N HIS A 59 5.70 -2.04 5.32
CA HIS A 59 5.42 -1.06 6.36
C HIS A 59 4.55 -1.63 7.49
N PHE A 60 3.52 -2.40 7.15
CA PHE A 60 2.66 -3.05 8.15
C PHE A 60 3.43 -4.09 9.00
N ALA A 61 4.31 -4.87 8.37
CA ALA A 61 5.18 -5.82 9.05
C ALA A 61 6.19 -5.10 9.96
N MET A 62 6.77 -3.98 9.51
CA MET A 62 7.73 -3.20 10.30
C MET A 62 7.06 -2.58 11.54
N ILE A 63 5.85 -2.04 11.41
CA ILE A 63 5.05 -1.55 12.55
C ILE A 63 4.74 -2.69 13.53
N THR A 64 4.32 -3.86 13.02
CA THR A 64 3.99 -5.03 13.86
C THR A 64 5.21 -5.53 14.63
N LEU A 65 6.37 -5.60 13.98
CA LEU A 65 7.63 -6.01 14.61
C LEU A 65 8.12 -4.97 15.62
N TYR A 66 7.85 -3.68 15.40
CA TYR A 66 8.20 -2.61 16.34
C TYR A 66 7.28 -2.57 17.58
N TYR A 67 6.07 -3.11 17.46
CA TYR A 67 5.08 -3.18 18.53
C TYR A 67 5.23 -4.41 19.44
N VAL A 68 6.03 -5.40 19.02
CA VAL A 68 6.39 -6.63 19.76
C VAL A 68 7.72 -6.43 20.46
#